data_AF-A0A257QJA2-F1
#
_entry.id   AF-A0A257QJA2-F1
#
_cell.length_a   1.000
_cell.length_b   1.000
_cell.length_c   1.000
_cell.angle_alpha   90.00
_cell.angle_beta   90.00
_cell.angle_gamma   90.00
#
_symmetry.space_group_name_H-M   'P 1'
#
loop_
_entity.id
_entity.type
_entity.pdbx_description
1 polymer ?
#
loop_
_entity_poly.entity_id
_entity_poly.type
_entity_poly.pdbx_seq_one_letter_code
_entity_poly.pdbx_strand_id
1 'polypeptide(L)'
;TRHLTRVERSLYRDLIDLYYDTEQSLNGDFEKLARRIICDDEDKGALRMVLDEFFVLQEDGYHNTRCDAEIAKYQEKSEQASLAGKASAAKRLNAKPTDVEQTLNGRTTNQNQNQNQNQEREEGDKSPDLCPHQAIVDLYHDTLPAARRIRDWTPARQQALRTRWREKPERQDLDWWKNFFGYVQKSDFLCGRSPAMPGRKPFELSLDWLCKSENFVKVLEGAYES
;
A
#
# COMPACT_ATOMS: atom_id res chain seq x y z
N THR A 1 13.92 21.34 -19.15
CA THR A 1 14.72 20.79 -18.02
C THR A 1 16.24 20.77 -18.23
N ARG A 2 16.80 20.78 -19.46
CA ARG A 2 18.28 20.87 -19.64
C ARG A 2 18.88 22.20 -19.17
N HIS A 3 18.10 23.27 -19.27
CA HIS A 3 18.45 24.63 -18.84
C HIS A 3 18.38 24.86 -17.33
N LEU A 4 17.70 23.98 -16.59
CA LEU A 4 17.54 24.12 -15.14
C LEU A 4 18.87 23.99 -14.40
N THR A 5 19.01 24.76 -13.33
CA THR A 5 20.05 24.63 -12.30
C THR A 5 19.98 23.26 -11.60
N ARG A 6 20.90 22.98 -10.67
CA ARG A 6 20.87 21.74 -9.88
C ARG A 6 19.66 21.70 -8.93
N VAL A 7 19.37 22.82 -8.27
CA VAL A 7 18.24 23.00 -7.35
C VAL A 7 16.92 22.82 -8.08
N GLU A 8 16.66 23.63 -9.12
CA GLU A 8 15.42 23.56 -9.91
C GLU A 8 15.17 22.16 -10.50
N ARG A 9 16.24 21.45 -10.89
CA ARG A 9 16.13 20.07 -11.39
C ARG A 9 15.79 19.06 -10.29
N SER A 10 16.22 19.27 -9.05
CA SER A 10 15.79 18.46 -7.91
C SER A 10 14.31 18.74 -7.64
N LEU A 11 13.95 20.00 -7.40
CA LEU A 11 12.57 20.40 -7.12
C LEU A 11 11.60 19.93 -8.22
N TYR A 12 11.96 20.03 -9.49
CA TYR A 12 11.17 19.48 -10.59
C TYR A 12 11.01 17.95 -10.52
N ARG A 13 12.06 17.22 -10.12
CA ARG A 13 11.98 15.76 -9.89
C ARG A 13 11.04 15.47 -8.73
N ASP A 14 11.22 16.15 -7.60
CA ASP A 14 10.45 15.94 -6.38
C ASP A 14 8.95 16.23 -6.57
N LEU A 15 8.61 17.27 -7.35
CA LEU A 15 7.24 17.59 -7.75
C LEU A 15 6.62 16.53 -8.69
N ILE A 16 7.39 16.05 -9.68
CA ILE A 16 6.92 15.03 -10.63
C ILE A 16 6.72 13.67 -9.94
N ASP A 17 7.65 13.30 -9.07
CA ASP A 17 7.58 12.06 -8.31
C ASP A 17 6.37 12.11 -7.34
N LEU A 18 6.13 13.25 -6.67
CA LEU A 18 4.91 13.49 -5.87
C LEU A 18 3.62 13.39 -6.70
N TYR A 19 3.62 13.84 -7.95
CA TYR A 19 2.46 13.77 -8.86
C TYR A 19 2.07 12.33 -9.22
N TYR A 20 3.07 11.49 -9.51
CA TYR A 20 2.83 10.07 -9.81
C TYR A 20 2.54 9.24 -8.55
N ASP A 21 3.03 9.65 -7.38
CA ASP A 21 2.69 9.04 -6.08
C ASP A 21 1.21 9.25 -5.70
N THR A 22 0.59 10.37 -6.09
CA THR A 22 -0.82 10.68 -5.80
C THR A 22 -1.77 10.36 -6.96
N GLU A 23 -1.26 10.27 -8.19
CA GLU A 23 -2.03 10.30 -9.44
C GLU A 23 -3.01 11.51 -9.54
N GLN A 24 -2.67 12.63 -8.89
CA GLN A 24 -3.50 13.82 -8.73
C GLN A 24 -2.68 15.11 -8.84
N SER A 25 -3.36 16.22 -9.09
CA SER A 25 -2.77 17.56 -9.07
C SER A 25 -2.07 17.88 -7.75
N LEU A 26 -1.01 18.69 -7.80
CA LEU A 26 -0.27 19.07 -6.60
C LEU A 26 -1.01 20.18 -5.85
N ASN A 27 -0.87 20.23 -4.53
CA ASN A 27 -1.58 21.19 -3.69
C ASN A 27 -1.36 22.65 -4.15
N GLY A 28 -2.45 23.38 -4.46
CA GLY A 28 -2.40 24.78 -4.91
C GLY A 28 -1.88 25.77 -3.85
N ASP A 29 -1.84 25.39 -2.58
CA ASP A 29 -1.19 26.17 -1.52
C ASP A 29 0.33 25.98 -1.59
N PHE A 30 1.01 27.01 -2.11
CA PHE A 30 2.45 27.05 -2.31
C PHE A 30 3.27 26.74 -1.04
N GLU A 31 2.84 27.22 0.13
CA GLU A 31 3.57 27.00 1.40
C GLU A 31 3.39 25.57 1.90
N LYS A 32 2.19 25.00 1.74
CA LYS A 32 1.97 23.56 2.00
C LYS A 32 2.76 22.69 1.03
N LEU A 33 2.82 23.06 -0.26
CA LEU A 33 3.55 22.32 -1.29
C LEU A 33 5.07 22.37 -1.05
N ALA A 34 5.63 23.55 -0.78
CA ALA A 34 7.04 23.73 -0.42
C ALA A 34 7.43 22.85 0.78
N ARG A 35 6.62 22.89 1.86
CA ARG A 35 6.82 22.01 3.03
C ARG A 35 6.71 20.52 2.68
N ARG A 36 5.80 20.14 1.78
CA ARG A 36 5.53 18.74 1.41
C ARG A 36 6.70 18.08 0.67
N ILE A 37 7.47 18.86 -0.10
CA ILE A 37 8.68 18.42 -0.80
C ILE A 37 9.98 18.75 -0.04
N ILE A 38 9.89 19.31 1.17
CA ILE A 38 11.06 19.72 1.99
C ILE A 38 11.92 20.77 1.24
N CYS A 39 11.27 21.78 0.66
CA CYS A 39 11.94 22.94 0.06
C CYS A 39 12.23 23.99 1.15
N ASP A 40 13.51 24.33 1.32
CA ASP A 40 13.97 25.36 2.24
C ASP A 40 13.62 26.78 1.73
N ASP A 41 13.56 27.76 2.65
CA ASP A 41 13.13 29.13 2.32
C ASP A 41 14.00 29.81 1.24
N GLU A 42 15.30 29.48 1.16
CA GLU A 42 16.22 29.99 0.14
C GLU A 42 15.88 29.49 -1.28
N ASP A 43 15.37 28.26 -1.39
CA ASP A 43 15.06 27.59 -2.65
C ASP A 43 13.62 27.83 -3.15
N LYS A 44 12.76 28.49 -2.34
CA LYS A 44 11.38 28.84 -2.73
C LYS A 44 11.31 29.66 -4.04
N GLY A 45 12.31 30.48 -4.33
CA GLY A 45 12.40 31.19 -5.61
C GLY A 45 12.54 30.23 -6.79
N ALA A 46 13.41 29.23 -6.67
CA ALA A 46 13.59 28.16 -7.68
C ALA A 46 12.33 27.28 -7.79
N LEU A 47 11.68 26.95 -6.67
CA LEU A 47 10.41 26.21 -6.67
C LEU A 47 9.34 26.94 -7.50
N ARG A 48 9.22 28.26 -7.31
CA ARG A 48 8.23 29.05 -8.05
C ARG A 48 8.54 29.11 -9.55
N MET A 49 9.80 29.27 -9.94
CA MET A 49 10.21 29.20 -11.35
C MET A 49 9.86 27.84 -11.99
N VAL A 50 10.05 26.74 -11.27
CA VAL A 50 9.72 25.38 -11.73
C VAL A 50 8.20 25.19 -11.86
N LEU A 51 7.42 25.68 -10.89
CA LEU A 51 5.96 25.63 -10.96
C LEU A 51 5.43 26.47 -12.13
N ASP A 52 5.90 27.70 -12.29
CA ASP A 52 5.47 28.62 -13.36
C ASP A 52 5.88 28.12 -14.77
N GLU A 53 6.97 27.35 -14.92
CA GLU A 53 7.39 26.77 -16.22
C GLU A 53 6.67 25.46 -16.57
N PHE A 54 6.53 24.53 -15.62
CA PHE A 54 6.10 23.15 -15.92
C PHE A 54 4.72 22.79 -15.40
N PHE A 55 4.06 23.66 -14.65
CA PHE A 55 2.75 23.40 -14.06
C PHE A 55 1.76 24.54 -14.34
N VAL A 56 0.48 24.20 -14.33
CA VAL A 56 -0.62 25.17 -14.48
C VAL A 56 -1.48 25.11 -13.23
N LEU A 57 -1.61 26.23 -12.51
CA LEU A 57 -2.53 26.32 -11.37
C LEU A 57 -3.98 26.36 -11.89
N GLN A 58 -4.77 25.38 -11.47
CA GLN A 58 -6.21 25.26 -11.70
C GLN A 58 -6.97 25.36 -10.37
N GLU A 59 -8.27 25.05 -10.35
CA GLU A 59 -9.12 25.20 -9.17
C GLU A 59 -8.77 24.21 -8.04
N ASP A 60 -8.36 22.99 -8.40
CA ASP A 60 -8.02 21.90 -7.48
C ASP A 60 -6.51 21.83 -7.16
N GLY A 61 -5.64 22.28 -8.06
CA GLY A 61 -4.20 22.26 -7.81
C GLY A 61 -3.30 22.69 -8.98
N TYR A 62 -2.00 22.47 -8.82
CA TYR A 62 -1.00 22.60 -9.88
C TYR A 62 -0.97 21.33 -10.74
N HIS A 63 -1.32 21.46 -12.02
CA HIS A 63 -1.37 20.38 -13.00
C HIS A 63 -0.11 20.30 -13.85
N ASN A 64 0.31 19.08 -14.21
CA ASN A 64 1.28 18.86 -15.28
C ASN A 64 0.61 18.12 -16.45
N THR A 65 0.49 18.80 -17.59
CA THR A 65 -0.22 18.30 -18.78
C THR A 65 0.28 16.95 -19.27
N ARG A 66 1.57 16.64 -19.09
CA ARG A 66 2.13 15.33 -19.46
C ARG A 66 1.71 14.26 -18.47
N CYS A 67 1.85 14.50 -17.17
CA CYS A 67 1.45 13.58 -16.12
C CYS A 67 -0.04 13.24 -16.24
N ASP A 68 -0.91 14.24 -16.38
CA ASP A 68 -2.36 14.05 -16.59
C ASP A 68 -2.66 13.16 -17.80
N ALA A 69 -2.01 13.41 -18.94
CA ALA A 69 -2.19 12.63 -20.16
C ALA A 69 -1.60 11.21 -20.12
N GLU A 70 -0.71 10.90 -19.18
CA GLU A 70 -0.19 9.56 -18.92
C GLU A 70 -1.07 8.82 -17.90
N ILE A 71 -1.48 9.49 -16.82
CA ILE A 71 -2.38 8.97 -15.78
C ILE A 71 -3.74 8.62 -16.38
N ALA A 72 -4.34 9.49 -17.19
CA ALA A 72 -5.62 9.22 -17.85
C ALA A 72 -5.60 7.94 -18.71
N LYS A 73 -4.51 7.69 -19.46
CA LYS A 73 -4.32 6.47 -20.27
C LYS A 73 -4.13 5.20 -19.42
N TYR A 74 -3.62 5.35 -18.20
CA TYR A 74 -3.47 4.24 -17.26
C TYR A 74 -4.81 3.92 -16.60
N GLN A 75 -5.52 4.95 -16.13
CA GLN A 75 -6.84 4.83 -15.50
C GLN A 75 -7.90 4.30 -16.48
N GLU A 76 -7.92 4.74 -17.74
CA GLU A 76 -8.83 4.21 -18.78
C GLU A 76 -8.69 2.68 -18.94
N LYS A 77 -7.46 2.17 -19.00
CA LYS A 77 -7.19 0.72 -19.10
C LYS A 77 -7.64 -0.03 -17.85
N SER A 78 -7.40 0.56 -16.68
CA SER A 78 -7.83 0.01 -15.39
C SER A 78 -9.37 -0.06 -15.29
N GLU A 79 -10.06 0.99 -15.72
CA GLU A 79 -11.51 1.05 -15.75
C GLU A 79 -12.11 0.06 -16.76
N GLN A 80 -11.58 -0.01 -17.98
CA GLN A 80 -12.02 -1.00 -18.98
C GLN A 80 -11.87 -2.44 -18.47
N ALA A 81 -10.75 -2.76 -17.81
CA ALA A 81 -10.55 -4.07 -17.17
C ALA A 81 -11.55 -4.31 -16.02
N SER A 82 -11.82 -3.29 -15.20
CA SER A 82 -12.82 -3.33 -14.11
C SER A 82 -14.25 -3.55 -14.65
N LEU A 83 -14.64 -2.84 -15.70
CA LEU A 83 -15.93 -2.98 -16.38
C LEU A 83 -16.09 -4.37 -17.01
N ALA A 84 -15.06 -4.87 -17.70
CA ALA A 84 -15.07 -6.23 -18.25
C ALA A 84 -15.16 -7.31 -17.15
N GLY A 85 -14.50 -7.09 -16.01
CA GLY A 85 -14.61 -7.95 -14.82
C GLY A 85 -16.01 -7.96 -14.22
N LYS A 86 -16.62 -6.78 -14.02
CA LYS A 86 -18.00 -6.61 -13.53
C LYS A 86 -19.01 -7.25 -14.48
N ALA A 87 -18.88 -7.01 -15.80
CA ALA A 87 -19.74 -7.60 -16.81
C ALA A 87 -19.63 -9.14 -16.83
N SER A 88 -18.41 -9.68 -16.68
CA SER A 88 -18.18 -11.12 -16.56
C SER A 88 -18.81 -11.70 -15.30
N ALA A 89 -18.76 -11.00 -14.17
CA ALA A 89 -19.43 -11.41 -12.93
C ALA A 89 -20.96 -11.39 -13.07
N ALA A 90 -21.53 -10.32 -13.65
CA ALA A 90 -22.96 -10.22 -13.94
C ALA A 90 -23.44 -11.32 -14.90
N LYS A 91 -22.64 -11.68 -15.91
CA LYS A 91 -22.95 -12.79 -16.81
C LYS A 91 -22.95 -14.15 -16.09
N ARG A 92 -22.05 -14.37 -15.12
CA ARG A 92 -22.06 -15.59 -14.28
C ARG A 92 -23.29 -15.69 -13.38
N LEU A 93 -23.78 -14.56 -12.85
CA LEU A 93 -25.01 -14.51 -12.05
C LEU A 93 -26.27 -14.79 -12.88
N ASN A 94 -26.31 -14.36 -14.14
CA ASN A 94 -27.46 -14.53 -15.03
C ASN A 94 -27.42 -15.82 -15.87
N ALA A 95 -26.32 -16.57 -15.86
CA ALA A 95 -26.23 -17.86 -16.52
C ALA A 95 -26.97 -18.93 -15.71
N LYS A 96 -27.99 -19.57 -16.30
CA LYS A 96 -28.54 -20.81 -15.74
C LYS A 96 -27.43 -21.87 -15.68
N PRO A 97 -27.28 -22.63 -14.58
CA PRO A 97 -26.38 -23.76 -14.54
C PRO A 97 -26.72 -24.74 -15.67
N THR A 98 -25.75 -25.01 -16.55
CA THR A 98 -25.79 -26.19 -17.42
C THR A 98 -25.49 -27.44 -16.59
N ASP A 99 -26.12 -28.55 -16.93
CA ASP A 99 -26.13 -29.85 -16.24
C ASP A 99 -24.79 -30.62 -16.37
N VAL A 100 -23.69 -29.95 -16.03
CA VAL A 100 -22.35 -30.52 -15.93
C VAL A 100 -21.79 -30.13 -14.57
N GLU A 101 -22.23 -30.85 -13.54
CA GLU A 101 -21.72 -30.68 -12.18
C GLU A 101 -20.22 -30.99 -12.12
N GLN A 102 -19.41 -29.96 -11.84
CA GLN A 102 -18.14 -30.17 -11.14
C GLN A 102 -18.38 -29.93 -9.65
N THR A 103 -18.16 -30.97 -8.85
CA THR A 103 -18.39 -30.96 -7.40
C THR A 103 -17.37 -30.07 -6.67
N LEU A 104 -17.72 -28.79 -6.48
CA LEU A 104 -16.99 -27.93 -5.55
C LEU A 104 -17.44 -28.24 -4.11
N ASN A 105 -16.54 -28.85 -3.32
CA ASN A 105 -16.79 -29.12 -1.91
C ASN A 105 -17.12 -27.82 -1.15
N GLY A 106 -18.27 -27.80 -0.49
CA GLY A 106 -18.88 -26.57 0.00
C GLY A 106 -18.28 -26.03 1.30
N ARG A 107 -18.52 -24.74 1.55
CA ARG A 107 -18.53 -24.18 2.90
C ARG A 107 -19.61 -23.10 3.00
N THR A 108 -20.51 -23.28 3.96
CA THR A 108 -21.79 -22.56 4.04
C THR A 108 -21.61 -21.15 4.62
N THR A 109 -22.06 -20.13 3.90
CA THR A 109 -22.11 -18.75 4.39
C THR A 109 -23.41 -18.51 5.14
N ASN A 110 -23.40 -18.62 6.48
CA ASN A 110 -24.52 -18.12 7.28
C ASN A 110 -24.40 -16.61 7.44
N GLN A 111 -25.13 -15.88 6.59
CA GLN A 111 -25.50 -14.51 6.86
C GLN A 111 -26.34 -14.48 8.15
N ASN A 112 -26.01 -13.60 9.09
CA ASN A 112 -27.06 -12.99 9.89
C ASN A 112 -26.67 -11.55 10.22
N GLN A 113 -27.44 -10.62 9.68
CA GLN A 113 -27.35 -9.22 10.03
C GLN A 113 -27.97 -9.04 11.42
N ASN A 114 -27.34 -8.24 12.27
CA ASN A 114 -28.14 -7.35 13.11
C ASN A 114 -27.38 -6.06 13.36
N GLN A 115 -28.03 -4.95 13.02
CA GLN A 115 -27.54 -3.61 13.25
C GLN A 115 -27.80 -3.21 14.71
N ASN A 116 -27.03 -2.24 15.21
CA ASN A 116 -27.64 -1.19 16.01
C ASN A 116 -26.94 0.13 15.72
N GLN A 117 -27.74 1.19 15.55
CA GLN A 117 -27.33 2.47 14.99
C GLN A 117 -27.12 3.53 16.08
N ASN A 118 -26.27 4.50 15.75
CA ASN A 118 -26.26 5.92 16.10
C ASN A 118 -24.99 6.46 15.39
N GLN A 119 -25.00 6.74 14.06
CA GLN A 119 -25.84 7.71 13.33
C GLN A 119 -25.56 9.13 13.90
N GLU A 120 -25.22 10.18 13.14
CA GLU A 120 -25.60 10.63 11.78
C GLU A 120 -24.47 11.55 11.22
N ARG A 121 -24.29 11.90 9.93
CA ARG A 121 -24.81 11.58 8.56
C ARG A 121 -23.94 12.43 7.60
N GLU A 122 -23.85 12.31 6.26
CA GLU A 122 -24.17 11.33 5.19
C GLU A 122 -23.35 11.80 3.95
N GLU A 123 -23.00 11.01 2.93
CA GLU A 123 -23.18 9.57 2.67
C GLU A 123 -21.82 8.80 2.83
N GLY A 124 -21.45 7.68 2.17
CA GLY A 124 -22.10 6.93 1.09
C GLY A 124 -21.39 5.64 0.62
N ASP A 125 -21.71 5.26 -0.62
CA ASP A 125 -21.58 3.90 -1.15
C ASP A 125 -20.16 3.47 -1.64
N LYS A 126 -19.44 2.75 -0.76
CA LYS A 126 -18.83 1.41 -0.99
C LYS A 126 -17.91 1.03 0.17
N SER A 127 -18.19 -0.07 0.87
CA SER A 127 -17.42 -0.51 2.06
C SER A 127 -15.93 -0.76 1.75
N PRO A 128 -14.98 0.00 2.32
CA PRO A 128 -13.58 -0.01 1.89
C PRO A 128 -12.73 -1.01 2.70
N ASP A 129 -12.54 -2.22 2.15
CA ASP A 129 -11.29 -2.99 2.23
C ASP A 129 -10.40 -2.81 3.51
N LEU A 130 -10.97 -3.18 4.66
CA LEU A 130 -10.41 -2.96 5.98
C LEU A 130 -9.35 -4.03 6.34
N CYS A 131 -8.14 -3.90 5.80
CA CYS A 131 -6.97 -4.54 6.40
C CYS A 131 -6.69 -3.85 7.76
N PRO A 132 -6.65 -4.57 8.90
CA PRO A 132 -6.50 -3.96 10.23
C PRO A 132 -5.02 -3.68 10.53
N HIS A 133 -4.42 -2.74 9.79
CA HIS A 133 -2.98 -2.47 9.83
C HIS A 133 -2.42 -2.29 11.24
N GLN A 134 -3.09 -1.50 12.09
CA GLN A 134 -2.59 -1.20 13.43
C GLN A 134 -2.55 -2.45 14.31
N ALA A 135 -3.64 -3.23 14.34
CA ALA A 135 -3.69 -4.46 15.15
C ALA A 135 -2.62 -5.49 14.73
N ILE A 136 -2.29 -5.59 13.43
CA ILE A 136 -1.22 -6.46 12.96
C ILE A 136 0.18 -5.90 13.33
N VAL A 137 0.35 -4.58 13.30
CA VAL A 137 1.58 -3.90 13.75
C VAL A 137 1.79 -4.08 15.26
N ASP A 138 0.74 -3.99 16.06
CA ASP A 138 0.78 -4.20 17.51
C ASP A 138 1.13 -5.65 17.83
N LEU A 139 0.45 -6.62 17.19
CA LEU A 139 0.79 -8.04 17.27
C LEU A 139 2.25 -8.33 16.90
N TYR A 140 2.78 -7.67 15.86
CA TYR A 140 4.18 -7.80 15.45
C TYR A 140 5.14 -7.28 16.54
N HIS A 141 4.85 -6.13 17.15
CA HIS A 141 5.70 -5.58 18.24
C HIS A 141 5.64 -6.41 19.52
N ASP A 142 4.48 -6.98 19.86
CA ASP A 142 4.28 -7.79 21.06
C ASP A 142 4.91 -9.18 20.94
N THR A 143 4.76 -9.82 19.78
CA THR A 143 5.28 -11.18 19.55
C THR A 143 6.77 -11.20 19.18
N LEU A 144 7.28 -10.16 18.52
CA LEU A 144 8.67 -10.09 18.07
C LEU A 144 9.40 -8.87 18.68
N PRO A 145 9.56 -8.80 20.01
CA PRO A 145 10.14 -7.62 20.69
C PRO A 145 11.62 -7.37 20.34
N ALA A 146 12.34 -8.37 19.83
CA ALA A 146 13.72 -8.27 19.35
C ALA A 146 13.82 -7.77 17.89
N ALA A 147 12.72 -7.72 17.15
CA ALA A 147 12.71 -7.25 15.77
C ALA A 147 12.65 -5.71 15.69
N ARG A 148 12.96 -5.16 14.51
CA ARG A 148 12.96 -3.72 14.27
C ARG A 148 11.57 -3.12 14.47
N ARG A 149 11.44 -2.30 15.52
CA ARG A 149 10.24 -1.47 15.77
C ARG A 149 9.96 -0.54 14.59
N ILE A 150 8.70 -0.47 14.22
CA ILE A 150 8.18 0.42 13.17
C ILE A 150 8.05 1.83 13.77
N ARG A 151 8.70 2.81 13.15
CA ARG A 151 8.60 4.23 13.51
C ARG A 151 7.65 4.97 12.56
N ASP A 152 7.87 4.79 11.26
CA ASP A 152 7.08 5.40 10.19
C ASP A 152 6.24 4.36 9.45
N TRP A 153 4.94 4.61 9.33
CA TRP A 153 4.00 3.69 8.67
C TRP A 153 3.58 4.17 7.27
N THR A 154 4.57 4.22 6.37
CA THR A 154 4.45 4.79 5.03
C THR A 154 3.43 4.05 4.13
N PRO A 155 2.88 4.70 3.08
CA PRO A 155 1.92 4.07 2.17
C PRO A 155 2.43 2.77 1.54
N ALA A 156 3.72 2.70 1.18
CA ALA A 156 4.34 1.49 0.65
C ALA A 156 4.32 0.31 1.64
N ARG A 157 4.55 0.56 2.95
CA ARG A 157 4.45 -0.46 4.00
C ARG A 157 3.00 -0.93 4.19
N GLN A 158 2.05 0.02 4.22
CA GLN A 158 0.62 -0.29 4.28
C GLN A 158 0.18 -1.16 3.09
N GLN A 159 0.64 -0.84 1.88
CA GLN A 159 0.31 -1.58 0.67
C GLN A 159 0.92 -2.99 0.66
N ALA A 160 2.16 -3.15 1.13
CA ALA A 160 2.78 -4.46 1.27
C ALA A 160 1.98 -5.38 2.21
N LEU A 161 1.62 -4.88 3.40
CA LEU A 161 0.82 -5.65 4.37
C LEU A 161 -0.58 -5.98 3.84
N ARG A 162 -1.27 -4.98 3.28
CA ARG A 162 -2.59 -5.11 2.64
C ARG A 162 -2.59 -6.15 1.51
N THR A 163 -1.50 -6.24 0.75
CA THR A 163 -1.32 -7.29 -0.26
C THR A 163 -1.23 -8.67 0.38
N ARG A 164 -0.39 -8.85 1.43
CA ARG A 164 -0.29 -10.14 2.14
C ARG A 164 -1.64 -10.58 2.75
N TRP A 165 -2.41 -9.63 3.29
CA TRP A 165 -3.76 -9.82 3.85
C TRP A 165 -4.76 -10.32 2.79
N ARG A 166 -4.84 -9.63 1.64
CA ARG A 166 -5.79 -9.98 0.56
C ARG A 166 -5.47 -11.29 -0.15
N GLU A 167 -4.22 -11.74 -0.17
CA GLU A 167 -3.78 -12.92 -0.95
C GLU A 167 -4.48 -14.24 -0.58
N LYS A 168 -4.92 -14.43 0.67
CA LYS A 168 -5.65 -15.64 1.11
C LYS A 168 -6.72 -15.28 2.14
N PRO A 169 -7.94 -15.85 2.08
CA PRO A 169 -8.97 -15.64 3.10
C PRO A 169 -8.49 -15.98 4.52
N GLU A 170 -7.70 -17.05 4.67
CA GLU A 170 -7.10 -17.47 5.95
C GLU A 170 -6.22 -16.41 6.62
N ARG A 171 -5.63 -15.49 5.83
CA ARG A 171 -4.78 -14.40 6.34
C ARG A 171 -5.58 -13.14 6.69
N GLN A 172 -6.90 -13.16 6.50
CA GLN A 172 -7.80 -12.07 6.87
C GLN A 172 -8.32 -12.24 8.31
N ASP A 173 -7.45 -12.76 9.17
CA ASP A 173 -7.69 -13.12 10.56
C ASP A 173 -6.45 -12.73 11.40
N LEU A 174 -6.67 -12.03 12.52
CA LEU A 174 -5.61 -11.61 13.41
C LEU A 174 -4.95 -12.79 14.15
N ASP A 175 -5.70 -13.86 14.43
CA ASP A 175 -5.11 -15.05 15.06
C ASP A 175 -4.19 -15.79 14.08
N TRP A 176 -4.47 -15.79 12.77
CA TRP A 176 -3.51 -16.23 11.76
C TRP A 176 -2.20 -15.44 11.82
N TRP A 177 -2.25 -14.10 11.87
CA TRP A 177 -1.05 -13.26 11.97
C TRP A 177 -0.29 -13.46 13.27
N LYS A 178 -0.99 -13.61 14.39
CA LYS A 178 -0.41 -13.93 15.70
C LYS A 178 0.32 -15.28 15.68
N ASN A 179 -0.29 -16.30 15.09
CA ASN A 179 0.34 -17.61 14.92
C ASN A 179 1.54 -17.57 13.96
N PHE A 180 1.46 -16.80 12.87
CA PHE A 180 2.56 -16.59 11.93
C PHE A 180 3.75 -15.88 12.58
N PHE A 181 3.52 -14.82 13.37
CA PHE A 181 4.62 -14.16 14.12
C PHE A 181 5.15 -15.04 15.25
N GLY A 182 4.30 -15.79 15.95
CA GLY A 182 4.72 -16.79 16.93
C GLY A 182 5.52 -17.96 16.34
N TYR A 183 5.31 -18.26 15.05
CA TYR A 183 6.16 -19.17 14.29
C TYR A 183 7.51 -18.51 13.94
N VAL A 184 7.51 -17.28 13.42
CA VAL A 184 8.75 -16.48 13.17
C VAL A 184 9.61 -16.35 14.44
N GLN A 185 9.00 -16.19 15.61
CA GLN A 185 9.68 -16.04 16.90
C GLN A 185 10.60 -17.22 17.24
N LYS A 186 10.28 -18.42 16.74
CA LYS A 186 11.05 -19.66 16.98
C LYS A 186 12.37 -19.68 16.23
N SER A 187 12.47 -19.01 15.08
CA SER A 187 13.70 -18.97 14.27
C SER A 187 14.78 -18.12 14.95
N ASP A 188 15.92 -18.73 15.24
CA ASP A 188 17.07 -18.02 15.81
C ASP A 188 17.69 -17.04 14.81
N PHE A 189 17.65 -17.35 13.52
CA PHE A 189 18.15 -16.45 12.49
C PHE A 189 17.28 -15.20 12.35
N LEU A 190 15.95 -15.38 12.21
CA LEU A 190 15.03 -14.25 12.03
C LEU A 190 14.96 -13.37 13.28
N CYS A 191 15.18 -13.94 14.47
CA CYS A 191 15.23 -13.19 15.72
C CYS A 191 16.64 -12.65 16.08
N GLY A 192 17.63 -12.76 15.19
CA GLY A 192 18.98 -12.23 15.41
C GLY A 192 19.78 -12.93 16.52
N ARG A 193 19.35 -14.13 16.94
CA ARG A 193 20.01 -14.96 17.97
C ARG A 193 21.15 -15.81 17.42
N SER A 194 21.11 -16.14 16.12
CA SER A 194 22.23 -16.83 15.44
C SER A 194 23.50 -15.96 15.42
N PRO A 195 24.70 -16.55 15.57
CA PRO A 195 25.96 -15.81 15.58
C PRO A 195 26.21 -15.12 14.23
N ALA A 196 26.51 -13.82 14.28
CA ALA A 196 26.88 -13.06 13.08
C ALA A 196 28.29 -13.44 12.59
N MET A 197 28.48 -13.38 11.28
CA MET A 197 29.82 -13.49 10.65
C MET A 197 30.77 -12.42 11.23
N PRO A 198 32.07 -12.72 11.43
CA PRO A 198 33.04 -11.75 11.93
C PRO A 198 33.00 -10.42 11.15
N GLY A 199 32.84 -9.30 11.87
CA GLY A 199 32.73 -7.96 11.27
C GLY A 199 31.36 -7.61 10.68
N ARG A 200 30.34 -8.47 10.81
CA ARG A 200 28.94 -8.16 10.44
C ARG A 200 28.06 -8.03 11.68
N LYS A 201 26.99 -7.24 11.57
CA LYS A 201 25.93 -7.20 12.59
C LYS A 201 25.02 -8.43 12.45
N PRO A 202 24.38 -8.90 13.54
CA PRO A 202 23.29 -9.87 13.46
C PRO A 202 22.17 -9.41 12.51
N PHE A 203 21.38 -10.35 11.99
CA PHE A 203 20.21 -10.03 11.20
C PHE A 203 19.16 -9.33 12.08
N GLU A 204 18.56 -8.26 11.56
CA GLU A 204 17.53 -7.47 12.24
C GLU A 204 16.26 -7.51 11.37
N LEU A 205 15.30 -8.37 11.75
CA LEU A 205 14.04 -8.51 11.03
C LEU A 205 13.23 -7.20 11.06
N SER A 206 12.63 -6.80 9.94
CA SER A 206 11.61 -5.75 9.88
C SER A 206 10.31 -6.26 9.25
N LEU A 207 9.16 -5.69 9.64
CA LEU A 207 7.87 -6.06 9.04
C LEU A 207 7.82 -5.78 7.54
N ASP A 208 8.50 -4.73 7.06
CA ASP A 208 8.59 -4.44 5.62
C ASP A 208 9.42 -5.48 4.84
N TRP A 209 10.48 -6.05 5.46
CA TRP A 209 11.20 -7.18 4.88
C TRP A 209 10.33 -8.43 4.89
N LEU A 210 9.62 -8.69 5.98
CA LEU A 210 8.75 -9.87 6.15
C LEU A 210 7.58 -9.86 5.18
N CYS A 211 6.95 -8.70 4.92
CA CYS A 211 5.81 -8.57 4.01
C CYS A 211 6.16 -8.59 2.50
N LYS A 212 7.44 -8.68 2.12
CA LYS A 212 7.84 -8.94 0.72
C LYS A 212 7.43 -10.36 0.36
N SER A 213 6.81 -10.56 -0.82
CA SER A 213 6.28 -11.85 -1.26
C SER A 213 7.29 -12.99 -1.16
N GLU A 214 8.50 -12.79 -1.69
CA GLU A 214 9.59 -13.77 -1.65
C GLU A 214 9.95 -14.20 -0.22
N ASN A 215 10.12 -13.25 0.69
CA ASN A 215 10.49 -13.53 2.08
C ASN A 215 9.33 -14.17 2.86
N PHE A 216 8.11 -13.69 2.64
CA PHE A 216 6.90 -14.22 3.26
C PHE A 216 6.69 -15.70 2.89
N VAL A 217 6.93 -16.05 1.62
CA VAL A 217 6.90 -17.44 1.14
C VAL A 217 8.03 -18.26 1.76
N LYS A 218 9.29 -17.79 1.73
CA LYS A 218 10.43 -18.48 2.37
C LYS A 218 10.21 -18.78 3.85
N VAL A 219 9.58 -17.86 4.58
CA VAL A 219 9.20 -18.08 5.99
C VAL A 219 8.12 -19.16 6.09
N LEU A 220 7.04 -19.08 5.31
CA LEU A 220 5.98 -20.10 5.33
C LEU A 220 6.43 -21.50 4.88
N GLU A 221 7.48 -21.58 4.06
CA GLU A 221 8.10 -22.83 3.58
C GLU A 221 9.18 -23.38 4.53
N GLY A 222 9.41 -22.75 5.68
CA GLY A 222 10.36 -23.23 6.69
C GLY A 222 11.84 -23.03 6.35
N ALA A 223 12.17 -22.15 5.38
CA ALA A 223 13.55 -21.89 4.97
C ALA A 223 14.45 -21.27 6.07
N TYR A 224 13.88 -20.94 7.22
CA TYR A 224 14.56 -20.39 8.40
C TYR A 224 14.22 -21.17 9.69
N GLU A 225 13.69 -22.39 9.59
CA GLU A 225 13.63 -23.31 10.73
C GLU A 225 15.05 -23.75 11.11
N SER A 226 15.37 -23.65 12.39
CA SER A 226 16.70 -23.88 12.98
C SER A 226 16.56 -24.44 14.39
#